data_AF-A0A7V0Q9X3-F1
#
_entry.id   AF-A0A7V0Q9X3-F1
#
_cell.length_a   1.000
_cell.length_b   1.000
_cell.length_c   1.000
_cell.angle_alpha   90.00
_cell.angle_beta   90.00
_cell.angle_gamma   90.00
#
_symmetry.space_group_name_H-M   'P 1'
#
loop_
_entity.id
_entity.type
_entity.pdbx_description
1 polymer ?
#
loop_
_entity_poly.entity_id
_entity_poly.type
_entity_poly.pdbx_seq_one_letter_code
_entity_poly.pdbx_strand_id
1 'polypeptide(L)'
;MKDFYYLYGVLTQKMMKTIEKKITKKAQREYLRKMLSVNKKWAIRALLLIYDYQTEDEKVEEITRNLNGVGFTGTDGEILTSFANQYLRKGQLSDRQMDLLMKKMKKYWRQVLNHCDIEVLNNNIIKRRV
;
A
#
# COMPACT_ATOMS: atom_id res chain seq x y z
N MET A 1 -14.13 -11.32 47.14
CA MET A 1 -12.74 -11.50 46.64
C MET A 1 -12.67 -12.18 45.26
N LYS A 2 -13.59 -13.12 44.93
CA LYS A 2 -13.68 -13.74 43.59
C LYS A 2 -14.16 -12.79 42.48
N ASP A 3 -14.99 -11.80 42.82
CA ASP A 3 -15.58 -10.87 41.84
C ASP A 3 -14.57 -9.91 41.20
N PHE A 4 -13.52 -9.52 41.95
CA PHE A 4 -12.47 -8.62 41.45
C PHE A 4 -11.59 -9.30 40.39
N TYR A 5 -11.19 -10.55 40.63
CA TYR A 5 -10.42 -11.34 39.66
C TYR A 5 -11.22 -11.66 38.39
N TYR A 6 -12.53 -11.91 38.54
CA TYR A 6 -13.42 -12.12 37.40
C TYR A 6 -13.55 -10.86 36.53
N LEU A 7 -13.72 -9.69 37.16
CA LEU A 7 -13.82 -8.42 36.46
C LEU A 7 -12.51 -8.06 35.71
N TYR A 8 -11.35 -8.31 36.33
CA TYR A 8 -10.05 -8.11 35.71
C TYR A 8 -9.84 -9.06 34.51
N GLY A 9 -10.25 -10.33 34.63
CA GLY A 9 -10.22 -11.29 33.53
C GLY A 9 -11.09 -10.87 32.33
N VAL A 10 -12.30 -10.38 32.59
CA VAL A 10 -13.21 -9.92 31.52
C VAL A 10 -12.71 -8.62 30.87
N LEU A 11 -12.19 -7.68 31.67
CA LEU A 11 -11.61 -6.43 31.17
C LEU A 11 -10.35 -6.66 30.33
N THR A 12 -9.45 -7.55 30.79
CA THR A 12 -8.25 -7.94 30.04
C THR A 12 -8.61 -8.68 28.76
N GLN A 13 -9.58 -9.61 28.77
CA GLN A 13 -10.05 -10.27 27.54
C GLN A 13 -10.67 -9.27 26.54
N LYS A 14 -11.43 -8.28 27.02
CA LYS A 14 -12.02 -7.21 26.19
C LYS A 14 -10.95 -6.26 25.65
N MET A 15 -9.94 -5.89 26.46
CA MET A 15 -8.77 -5.14 26.01
C MET A 15 -7.96 -5.92 24.96
N MET A 16 -7.65 -7.20 25.21
CA MET A 16 -6.92 -8.07 24.28
C MET A 16 -7.71 -8.26 22.98
N LYS A 17 -9.03 -8.49 23.02
CA LYS A 17 -9.89 -8.52 21.82
C LYS A 17 -9.96 -7.18 21.07
N THR A 18 -9.84 -6.06 21.78
CA THR A 18 -9.79 -4.72 21.17
C THR A 18 -8.46 -4.48 20.46
N ILE A 19 -7.37 -5.03 21.02
CA ILE A 19 -6.02 -5.04 20.43
C ILE A 19 -5.95 -6.00 19.23
N GLU A 20 -6.65 -7.14 19.27
CA GLU A 20 -6.73 -8.13 18.19
C GLU A 20 -7.79 -7.83 17.12
N LYS A 21 -8.20 -6.57 16.94
CA LYS A 21 -9.15 -6.23 15.87
C LYS A 21 -8.47 -6.34 14.51
N LYS A 22 -8.40 -7.56 13.98
CA LYS A 22 -7.82 -7.88 12.67
C LYS A 22 -8.47 -7.00 11.62
N ILE A 23 -7.70 -6.06 11.05
CA ILE A 23 -8.17 -5.21 9.97
C ILE A 23 -8.56 -6.13 8.81
N THR A 24 -9.78 -5.94 8.29
CA THR A 24 -10.27 -6.75 7.18
C THR A 24 -9.56 -6.38 5.88
N LYS A 25 -9.39 -7.34 4.95
CA LYS A 25 -8.88 -7.06 3.60
C LYS A 25 -9.70 -5.99 2.88
N LYS A 26 -11.01 -5.93 3.15
CA LYS A 26 -11.90 -4.87 2.66
C LYS A 26 -11.47 -3.49 3.15
N ALA A 27 -11.20 -3.34 4.45
CA ALA A 27 -10.74 -2.07 5.03
C ALA A 27 -9.37 -1.65 4.48
N GLN A 28 -8.43 -2.60 4.31
CA GLN A 28 -7.13 -2.34 3.68
C GLN A 28 -7.30 -1.82 2.26
N ARG A 29 -8.11 -2.51 1.43
CA ARG A 29 -8.41 -2.10 0.06
C ARG A 29 -8.99 -0.70 -0.01
N GLU A 30 -10.01 -0.40 0.78
CA GLU A 30 -10.70 0.90 0.77
C GLU A 30 -9.76 2.03 1.19
N TYR A 31 -9.00 1.81 2.27
CA TYR A 31 -8.02 2.77 2.75
C TYR A 31 -6.94 3.04 1.71
N LEU A 32 -6.33 1.98 1.17
CA LEU A 32 -5.22 2.09 0.25
C LEU A 32 -5.66 2.78 -1.05
N ARG A 33 -6.80 2.39 -1.64
CA ARG A 33 -7.35 3.06 -2.82
C ARG A 33 -7.58 4.54 -2.59
N LYS A 34 -8.13 4.92 -1.42
CA LYS A 34 -8.33 6.32 -1.05
C LYS A 34 -6.99 7.05 -0.96
N MET A 35 -6.03 6.52 -0.21
CA MET A 35 -4.73 7.17 -0.01
C MET A 35 -3.96 7.35 -1.31
N LEU A 36 -3.97 6.34 -2.20
CA LEU A 36 -3.36 6.42 -3.52
C LEU A 36 -4.01 7.49 -4.42
N SER A 37 -5.29 7.82 -4.20
CA SER A 37 -6.00 8.82 -5.00
C SER A 37 -5.96 10.26 -4.44
N VAL A 38 -5.61 10.45 -3.17
CA VAL A 38 -5.70 11.78 -2.52
C VAL A 38 -4.41 12.25 -1.86
N ASN A 39 -3.43 11.37 -1.69
CA ASN A 39 -2.18 11.71 -1.00
C ASN A 39 -0.98 11.53 -1.93
N LYS A 40 -0.41 12.67 -2.35
CA LYS A 40 0.77 12.74 -3.25
C LYS A 40 1.92 11.83 -2.79
N LYS A 41 2.23 11.80 -1.49
CA LYS A 41 3.32 10.98 -0.94
C LYS A 41 3.03 9.48 -1.06
N TRP A 42 1.79 9.06 -0.84
CA TRP A 42 1.39 7.66 -1.01
C TRP A 42 1.45 7.24 -2.47
N ALA A 43 1.00 8.09 -3.38
CA ALA A 43 1.04 7.82 -4.81
C ALA A 43 2.48 7.68 -5.32
N ILE A 44 3.40 8.57 -4.92
CA ILE A 44 4.83 8.47 -5.25
C ILE A 44 5.44 7.18 -4.67
N ARG A 45 5.22 6.88 -3.38
CA ARG A 45 5.77 5.67 -2.76
C ARG A 45 5.30 4.41 -3.46
N ALA A 46 4.02 4.35 -3.82
CA ALA A 46 3.47 3.24 -4.57
C ALA A 46 4.02 3.17 -6.00
N LEU A 47 4.24 4.31 -6.66
CA LEU A 47 4.87 4.36 -7.97
C LEU A 47 6.26 3.72 -7.93
N LEU A 48 7.09 4.16 -6.99
CA LEU A 48 8.45 3.66 -6.84
C LEU A 48 8.47 2.19 -6.41
N LEU A 49 7.57 1.78 -5.52
CA LEU A 49 7.43 0.38 -5.11
C LEU A 49 7.17 -0.51 -6.33
N ILE A 50 6.13 -0.23 -7.11
CA ILE A 50 5.78 -1.06 -8.27
C ILE A 50 6.87 -1.02 -9.35
N TYR A 51 7.49 0.14 -9.55
CA TYR A 51 8.60 0.30 -10.49
C TYR A 51 9.81 -0.55 -10.10
N ASP A 52 10.21 -0.55 -8.81
CA ASP A 52 11.35 -1.32 -8.31
C ASP A 52 11.15 -2.83 -8.50
N TYR A 53 9.97 -3.34 -8.14
CA TYR A 53 9.63 -4.75 -8.37
C TYR A 53 9.60 -5.12 -9.86
N GLN A 54 9.12 -4.23 -10.73
CA GLN A 54 9.17 -4.47 -12.18
C GLN A 54 10.61 -4.58 -12.68
N THR A 55 11.51 -3.69 -12.23
CA THR A 55 12.91 -3.72 -12.68
C THR A 55 13.68 -4.92 -12.14
N GLU A 56 13.31 -5.45 -10.97
CA GLU A 56 13.92 -6.66 -10.45
C GLU A 56 13.40 -7.89 -11.20
N ASP A 57 12.11 -7.94 -11.53
CA ASP A 57 11.54 -8.97 -12.40
C ASP A 57 12.23 -9.00 -13.77
N GLU A 58 12.45 -7.83 -14.38
CA GLU A 58 13.18 -7.68 -15.66
C GLU A 58 14.63 -8.22 -15.60
N LYS A 59 15.33 -8.12 -14.46
CA LYS A 59 16.66 -8.71 -14.28
C LYS A 59 16.63 -10.23 -14.13
N VAL A 60 15.54 -10.78 -13.58
CA VAL A 60 15.35 -12.23 -13.37
C VAL A 60 14.87 -12.92 -14.66
N GLU A 61 14.23 -12.20 -15.58
CA GLU A 61 13.70 -12.74 -16.85
C GLU A 61 14.76 -13.31 -17.82
N GLU A 62 16.06 -13.04 -17.62
CA GLU A 62 17.12 -13.75 -18.38
C GLU A 62 17.14 -15.27 -18.10
N ILE A 63 16.49 -15.75 -17.03
CA ILE A 63 16.54 -17.15 -16.59
C ILE A 63 15.16 -17.84 -16.57
N THR A 64 14.05 -17.14 -16.27
CA THR A 64 12.73 -17.78 -16.13
C THR A 64 11.61 -16.94 -16.73
N ARG A 65 11.08 -17.36 -17.89
CA ARG A 65 9.87 -16.80 -18.51
C ARG A 65 8.66 -17.19 -17.65
N ASN A 66 8.32 -16.46 -16.58
CA ASN A 66 6.96 -16.36 -16.00
C ASN A 66 6.86 -15.67 -14.60
N LEU A 67 6.16 -14.53 -14.56
CA LEU A 67 4.90 -14.36 -13.79
C LEU A 67 4.92 -13.96 -12.29
N ASN A 68 5.71 -12.99 -11.82
CA ASN A 68 5.34 -12.36 -10.54
C ASN A 68 4.06 -11.51 -10.69
N GLY A 69 3.73 -11.10 -11.93
CA GLY A 69 2.51 -10.34 -12.25
C GLY A 69 2.51 -8.94 -11.64
N VAL A 70 3.69 -8.43 -11.30
CA VAL A 70 3.95 -7.11 -10.71
C VAL A 70 4.46 -6.19 -11.81
N GLY A 71 4.08 -4.92 -11.73
CA GLY A 71 4.46 -3.92 -12.73
C GLY A 71 3.25 -3.20 -13.31
N PHE A 72 3.56 -2.21 -14.15
CA PHE A 72 2.56 -1.39 -14.80
C PHE A 72 1.93 -2.13 -15.98
N THR A 73 0.60 -2.09 -16.09
CA THR A 73 -0.09 -2.69 -17.25
C THR A 73 0.26 -1.94 -18.53
N GLY A 74 0.26 -2.59 -19.70
CA GLY A 74 0.66 -1.96 -20.98
C GLY A 74 0.11 -0.55 -21.25
N THR A 75 -1.17 -0.28 -20.98
CA THR A 75 -1.77 1.06 -21.14
C THR A 75 -1.17 2.15 -20.24
N ASP A 76 -0.65 1.76 -19.08
CA ASP A 76 -0.05 2.66 -18.09
C ASP A 76 1.48 2.57 -18.06
N GLY A 77 2.06 1.55 -18.70
CA GLY A 77 3.48 1.17 -18.57
C GLY A 77 4.43 2.30 -18.90
N GLU A 78 4.30 2.84 -20.10
CA GLU A 78 5.16 3.92 -20.60
C GLU A 78 5.08 5.17 -19.71
N ILE A 79 3.85 5.64 -19.42
CA ILE A 79 3.65 6.89 -18.69
C ILE A 79 4.06 6.79 -17.21
N LEU A 80 3.77 5.67 -16.54
CA LEU A 80 4.14 5.50 -15.13
C LEU A 80 5.64 5.23 -14.97
N THR A 81 6.26 4.49 -15.89
CA THR A 81 7.72 4.33 -15.95
C THR A 81 8.41 5.67 -16.15
N SER A 82 7.89 6.51 -17.06
CA SER A 82 8.40 7.88 -17.28
C SER A 82 8.30 8.73 -16.01
N PHE A 83 7.19 8.64 -15.27
CA PHE A 83 7.04 9.36 -14.00
C PHE A 83 8.00 8.87 -12.93
N ALA A 84 8.21 7.55 -12.82
CA ALA A 84 9.16 6.97 -11.86
C ALA A 84 10.58 7.47 -12.16
N ASN A 85 11.01 7.35 -13.42
CA ASN A 85 12.30 7.84 -13.88
C ASN A 85 12.49 9.34 -13.66
N GLN A 86 11.48 10.16 -13.96
CA GLN A 86 11.52 11.59 -13.70
C GLN A 86 11.69 11.88 -12.20
N TYR A 87 10.92 11.19 -11.34
CA TYR A 87 10.98 11.40 -9.90
C TYR A 87 12.33 10.95 -9.32
N LEU A 88 12.87 9.82 -9.75
CA LEU A 88 14.21 9.35 -9.35
C LEU A 88 15.32 10.35 -9.76
N ARG A 89 15.18 10.98 -10.94
CA ARG A 89 16.16 11.95 -11.44
C ARG A 89 16.05 13.34 -10.81
N LYS A 90 14.82 13.84 -10.58
CA LYS A 90 14.55 15.25 -10.22
C LYS A 90 13.97 15.43 -8.81
N GLY A 91 13.53 14.36 -8.17
CA GLY A 91 12.81 14.40 -6.89
C GLY A 91 11.39 14.98 -6.98
N GLN A 92 10.87 15.26 -8.17
CA GLN A 92 9.58 15.93 -8.34
C GLN A 92 8.82 15.59 -9.63
N LEU A 93 7.49 15.67 -9.54
CA LEU A 93 6.53 15.65 -10.65
C LEU A 93 5.79 16.98 -10.68
N SER A 94 5.40 17.44 -11.86
CA SER A 94 4.51 18.60 -11.98
C SER A 94 3.13 18.28 -11.40
N ASP A 95 2.33 19.30 -11.08
CA ASP A 95 1.00 19.07 -10.53
C ASP A 95 0.10 18.26 -11.48
N ARG A 96 0.15 18.52 -12.79
CA ARG A 96 -0.59 17.72 -13.78
C ARG A 96 -0.16 16.25 -13.81
N GLN A 97 1.15 15.98 -13.69
CA GLN A 97 1.67 14.62 -13.64
C GLN A 97 1.25 13.93 -12.34
N MET A 98 1.28 14.66 -11.23
CA MET A 98 0.84 14.15 -9.93
C MET A 98 -0.66 13.81 -9.91
N ASP A 99 -1.50 14.65 -10.50
CA ASP A 99 -2.94 14.39 -10.62
C ASP A 99 -3.21 13.15 -11.47
N LEU A 100 -2.50 13.02 -12.60
CA LEU A 100 -2.59 11.83 -13.43
C LEU A 100 -2.09 10.58 -12.70
N LEU A 101 -1.00 10.69 -11.95
CA LEU A 101 -0.45 9.61 -11.13
C LEU A 101 -1.49 9.13 -10.11
N MET A 102 -2.05 10.03 -9.30
CA MET A 102 -3.06 9.69 -8.30
C MET A 102 -4.31 9.06 -8.93
N LYS A 103 -4.73 9.54 -10.10
CA LYS A 103 -5.84 8.96 -10.86
C LYS A 103 -5.58 7.51 -11.28
N LYS A 104 -4.34 7.19 -11.69
CA LYS A 104 -3.94 5.84 -12.14
C LYS A 104 -3.61 4.90 -10.98
N MET A 105 -2.93 5.36 -9.93
CA MET A 105 -2.38 4.50 -8.88
C MET A 105 -3.43 3.72 -8.08
N LYS A 106 -4.67 4.21 -7.97
CA LYS A 106 -5.77 3.46 -7.32
C LYS A 106 -6.03 2.08 -7.92
N LYS A 107 -5.66 1.85 -9.19
CA LYS A 107 -5.76 0.55 -9.88
C LYS A 107 -4.79 -0.48 -9.28
N TYR A 108 -3.60 -0.04 -8.90
CA TYR A 108 -2.48 -0.86 -8.42
C TYR A 108 -2.56 -1.21 -6.93
N TRP A 109 -3.66 -0.89 -6.25
CA TRP A 109 -3.83 -1.13 -4.80
C TRP A 109 -3.50 -2.57 -4.38
N ARG A 110 -3.81 -3.57 -5.23
CA ARG A 110 -3.57 -4.98 -4.89
C ARG A 110 -2.08 -5.30 -4.92
N GLN A 111 -1.34 -4.81 -5.92
CA GLN A 111 0.11 -4.98 -5.97
C GLN A 111 0.76 -4.23 -4.80
N VAL A 112 0.34 -2.98 -4.53
CA VAL A 112 0.86 -2.23 -3.37
C VAL A 112 0.60 -2.96 -2.05
N LEU A 113 -0.58 -3.54 -1.85
CA LEU A 113 -0.90 -4.31 -0.64
C LEU A 113 -0.02 -5.56 -0.48
N ASN A 114 0.32 -6.23 -1.58
CA ASN A 114 1.14 -7.44 -1.55
C ASN A 114 2.61 -7.15 -1.22
N HIS A 115 3.09 -5.93 -1.51
CA HIS A 115 4.50 -5.55 -1.41
C HIS A 115 4.79 -4.47 -0.37
N CYS A 116 3.77 -3.98 0.34
CA CYS A 116 3.95 -3.02 1.44
C CYS A 116 4.00 -3.73 2.81
N ASP A 117 4.58 -3.05 3.79
CA ASP A 117 4.49 -3.44 5.19
C ASP A 117 3.03 -3.35 5.71
N ILE A 118 2.44 -4.53 5.97
CA ILE A 118 1.05 -4.68 6.43
C ILE A 118 0.86 -4.14 7.86
N GLU A 119 1.87 -4.24 8.73
CA GLU A 119 1.77 -3.75 10.10
C GLU A 119 1.71 -2.22 10.11
N VAL A 120 2.59 -1.58 9.33
CA VAL A 120 2.58 -0.13 9.13
C VAL A 120 1.25 0.32 8.52
N LEU A 121 0.73 -0.38 7.51
CA LEU A 121 -0.57 -0.07 6.92
C LEU A 121 -1.70 -0.16 7.96
N ASN A 122 -1.76 -1.25 8.72
CA ASN A 122 -2.79 -1.46 9.73
C ASN A 122 -2.73 -0.41 10.83
N ASN A 123 -1.53 -0.04 11.29
CA ASN A 123 -1.32 1.03 12.27
C ASN A 123 -1.84 2.38 11.75
N ASN A 124 -1.61 2.71 10.47
CA ASN A 124 -2.16 3.92 9.85
C ASN A 124 -3.69 3.91 9.75
N ILE A 125 -4.30 2.73 9.54
CA ILE A 125 -5.76 2.57 9.52
C ILE A 125 -6.35 2.76 10.93
N ILE A 126 -5.71 2.22 11.96
CA ILE A 126 -6.17 2.31 13.36
C ILE A 126 -6.09 3.76 13.85
N LYS A 127 -4.95 4.44 13.65
CA LYS A 127 -4.74 5.84 14.08
C LYS A 127 -5.73 6.85 13.50
N ARG A 128 -6.43 6.52 12.41
CA ARG A 128 -7.44 7.37 11.76
C ARG A 128 -8.86 7.15 12.28
N ARG A 129 -9.11 6.09 13.05
CA ARG A 129 -10.42 5.72 13.58
C ARG A 129 -10.62 6.12 15.05
N VAL A 130 -9.53 6.49 15.72
CA VAL A 130 -9.49 7.11 17.05
C VAL A 130 -9.44 8.61 16.86
#